data_AF-A0A947VVT2-F1
#
_entry.id   AF-A0A947VVT2-F1
#
_cell.length_a   1.000
_cell.length_b   1.000
_cell.length_c   1.000
_cell.angle_alpha   90.00
_cell.angle_beta   90.00
_cell.angle_gamma   90.00
#
_symmetry.space_group_name_H-M   'P 1'
#
loop_
_entity.id
_entity.type
_entity.pdbx_description
1 polymer ?
#
loop_
_entity_poly.entity_id
_entity_poly.type
_entity_poly.pdbx_seq_one_letter_code
_entity_poly.pdbx_strand_id
1 'polypeptide(L)'
;MKEESFSPTLTEKLTTNFYLWETRGRGWQVWDCPVELEPPYEPFFHYMPQLPLQKVIDDGRKHTFLSSLTERFLKSLKGPPETQVTPAVDQDIYYDLEPLPFTDTSDIKEIRISLPPKEKIGIEHAEQFLLNLSYCSSPLSFEVIGTSDSIIVQLTCRESDLLQVRQQIQAYFPEAAISEESNFLRNIWDIEAETGLTPKS
;
A
#
# COMPACT_ATOMS: atom_id res chain seq x y z
N MET A 1 -13.38 -4.04 -49.05
CA MET A 1 -13.90 -3.66 -47.72
C MET A 1 -12.77 -2.90 -47.04
N LYS A 2 -12.86 -1.57 -46.94
CA LYS A 2 -11.82 -0.76 -46.28
C LYS A 2 -12.20 -0.65 -44.81
N GLU A 3 -11.34 -1.13 -43.92
CA GLU A 3 -11.45 -0.87 -42.49
C GLU A 3 -11.20 0.62 -42.26
N GLU A 4 -12.22 1.35 -41.81
CA GLU A 4 -12.05 2.70 -41.28
C GLU A 4 -11.39 2.56 -39.90
N SER A 5 -10.09 2.86 -39.82
CA SER A 5 -9.37 2.96 -38.56
C SER A 5 -9.84 4.21 -37.81
N PHE A 6 -10.78 4.05 -36.89
CA PHE A 6 -11.17 5.10 -35.96
C PHE A 6 -9.97 5.46 -35.07
N SER A 7 -9.50 6.69 -35.18
CA SER A 7 -8.46 7.22 -34.29
C SER A 7 -9.13 7.77 -33.03
N PRO A 8 -8.74 7.32 -31.83
CA PRO A 8 -9.35 7.76 -30.59
C PRO A 8 -9.08 9.26 -30.36
N THR A 9 -10.11 9.95 -29.89
CA THR A 9 -10.06 11.35 -29.48
C THR A 9 -9.08 11.55 -28.32
N LEU A 10 -8.65 12.80 -28.09
CA LEU A 10 -7.75 13.13 -26.97
C LEU A 10 -8.35 12.70 -25.62
N THR A 11 -9.66 12.92 -25.42
CA THR A 11 -10.37 12.50 -24.21
C THR A 11 -10.33 11.00 -24.04
N GLU A 12 -10.63 10.22 -25.09
CA GLU A 12 -10.57 8.76 -25.03
C GLU A 12 -9.16 8.24 -24.72
N LYS A 13 -8.12 8.87 -25.27
CA LYS A 13 -6.73 8.53 -24.95
C LYS A 13 -6.38 8.82 -23.48
N LEU A 14 -6.75 9.99 -22.97
CA LEU A 14 -6.50 10.36 -21.57
C LEU A 14 -7.24 9.44 -20.59
N THR A 15 -8.51 9.15 -20.89
CA THR A 15 -9.33 8.23 -20.11
C THR A 15 -8.75 6.82 -20.13
N THR A 16 -8.30 6.34 -21.29
CA THR A 16 -7.64 5.02 -21.41
C THR A 16 -6.36 4.96 -20.59
N ASN A 17 -5.51 5.99 -20.67
CA ASN A 17 -4.29 6.07 -19.87
C ASN A 17 -4.57 6.07 -18.36
N PHE A 18 -5.61 6.79 -17.93
CA PHE A 18 -6.03 6.77 -16.53
C PHE A 18 -6.49 5.37 -16.09
N TYR A 19 -7.35 4.70 -16.86
CA TYR A 19 -7.82 3.36 -16.50
C TYR A 19 -6.70 2.32 -16.48
N LEU A 20 -5.75 2.40 -17.41
CA LEU A 20 -4.58 1.53 -17.41
C LEU A 20 -3.78 1.74 -16.12
N TRP A 21 -3.49 2.98 -15.74
CA TRP A 21 -2.80 3.29 -14.48
C TRP A 21 -3.59 2.82 -13.25
N GLU A 22 -4.89 3.14 -13.19
CA GLU A 22 -5.75 2.87 -12.05
C GLU A 22 -5.91 1.36 -11.78
N THR A 23 -5.96 0.54 -12.83
CA THR A 23 -6.13 -0.93 -12.71
C THR A 23 -5.02 -1.56 -11.86
N ARG A 24 -3.81 -1.00 -11.86
CA ARG A 24 -2.67 -1.49 -11.06
C ARG A 24 -2.87 -1.32 -9.55
N GLY A 25 -3.56 -0.26 -9.14
CA GLY A 25 -3.81 0.05 -7.72
C GLY A 25 -5.06 -0.60 -7.14
N ARG A 26 -5.91 -1.25 -7.97
CA ARG A 26 -7.20 -1.82 -7.53
C ARG A 26 -7.09 -3.21 -6.91
N GLY A 27 -5.90 -3.82 -6.89
CA GLY A 27 -5.69 -5.17 -6.31
C GLY A 27 -6.42 -6.28 -7.07
N TRP A 28 -6.69 -6.10 -8.37
CA TRP A 28 -7.39 -7.09 -9.20
C TRP A 28 -6.46 -8.13 -9.84
N GLN A 29 -5.15 -7.98 -9.68
CA GLN A 29 -4.15 -8.89 -10.23
C GLN A 29 -4.00 -10.12 -9.33
N VAL A 30 -3.98 -11.30 -9.95
CA VAL A 30 -3.77 -12.59 -9.27
C VAL A 30 -2.47 -13.18 -9.81
N TRP A 31 -1.64 -13.68 -8.90
CA TRP A 31 -0.33 -14.25 -9.21
C TRP A 31 -0.23 -15.67 -8.68
N ASP A 32 0.51 -16.53 -9.37
CA ASP A 32 0.71 -17.95 -8.99
C ASP A 32 1.69 -18.13 -7.81
N CYS A 33 2.21 -17.03 -7.27
CA CYS A 33 3.13 -17.01 -6.13
C CYS A 33 2.79 -15.87 -5.16
N PRO A 34 3.26 -15.96 -3.89
CA PRO A 34 3.21 -14.83 -2.96
C PRO A 34 4.02 -13.64 -3.50
N VAL A 35 3.45 -12.45 -3.40
CA VAL A 35 4.05 -11.19 -3.87
C VAL A 35 4.07 -10.15 -2.75
N GLU A 36 4.98 -9.19 -2.85
CA GLU A 36 4.99 -8.03 -1.95
C GLU A 36 3.65 -7.30 -1.99
N LEU A 37 3.20 -6.79 -0.83
CA LEU A 37 1.89 -6.14 -0.69
C LEU A 37 1.80 -4.84 -1.47
N GLU A 38 2.91 -4.11 -1.57
CA GLU A 38 3.01 -2.88 -2.35
C GLU A 38 2.95 -3.24 -3.84
N PRO A 39 1.94 -2.76 -4.59
CA PRO A 39 1.91 -2.96 -6.03
C PRO A 39 3.12 -2.25 -6.65
N PRO A 40 3.58 -2.67 -7.84
CA PRO A 40 4.62 -1.94 -8.57
C PRO A 40 4.20 -0.48 -8.77
N TYR A 41 4.77 0.43 -7.97
CA TYR A 41 4.40 1.84 -8.03
C TYR A 41 4.87 2.43 -9.35
N GLU A 42 3.94 3.00 -10.09
CA GLU A 42 4.24 3.83 -11.25
C GLU A 42 3.58 5.20 -11.08
N PRO A 43 4.35 6.30 -11.12
CA PRO A 43 3.76 7.63 -11.11
C PRO A 43 2.88 7.83 -12.35
N PHE A 44 1.68 8.36 -12.15
CA PHE A 44 0.79 8.69 -13.27
C PHE A 44 1.34 9.91 -14.03
N PHE A 45 1.92 9.67 -15.21
CA PHE A 45 2.28 10.75 -16.12
C PHE A 45 1.09 11.10 -16.99
N HIS A 46 0.39 12.18 -16.65
CA HIS A 46 -0.58 12.77 -17.56
C HIS A 46 0.15 13.24 -18.83
N TYR A 47 -0.23 12.68 -19.99
CA TYR A 47 0.20 13.18 -21.29
C TYR A 47 -0.26 14.64 -21.42
N MET A 48 0.63 15.58 -21.09
CA MET A 48 0.51 16.95 -21.56
C MET A 48 1.27 17.02 -22.89
N PRO A 49 0.58 17.15 -24.04
CA PRO A 49 1.28 17.51 -25.27
C PRO A 49 1.89 18.88 -25.03
N GLN A 50 3.21 18.91 -24.75
CA GLN A 50 4.10 20.07 -24.83
C GLN A 50 3.38 21.42 -24.74
N LEU A 51 2.69 21.68 -23.62
CA LEU A 51 2.36 23.06 -23.30
C LEU A 51 3.72 23.72 -23.13
N PRO A 52 4.02 24.81 -23.87
CA PRO A 52 5.31 25.48 -23.72
C PRO A 52 5.46 25.73 -22.22
N LEU A 53 6.53 25.20 -21.61
CA LEU A 53 6.87 25.33 -20.20
C LEU A 53 6.43 26.72 -19.73
N GLN A 54 5.22 26.83 -19.20
CA GLN A 54 4.80 28.05 -18.55
C GLN A 54 5.62 27.98 -17.29
N LYS A 55 6.72 28.73 -17.32
CA LYS A 55 7.63 28.95 -16.21
C LYS A 55 6.75 29.10 -14.98
N VAL A 56 6.67 28.04 -14.17
CA VAL A 56 5.90 28.06 -12.93
C VAL A 56 6.61 29.10 -12.08
N ILE A 57 6.04 30.30 -12.06
CA ILE A 57 6.51 31.37 -11.19
C ILE A 57 6.07 30.92 -9.80
N ASP A 58 7.04 30.46 -9.02
CA ASP A 58 6.87 30.18 -7.59
C ASP A 58 6.56 31.51 -6.87
N ASP A 59 5.26 31.76 -6.65
CA ASP A 59 4.74 32.92 -5.91
C ASP A 59 5.17 32.94 -4.42
N GLY A 60 5.90 31.92 -3.95
CA GLY A 60 6.42 31.80 -2.58
C GLY A 60 7.73 32.55 -2.31
N ARG A 61 8.44 33.06 -3.33
CA ARG A 61 9.72 33.77 -3.14
C ARG A 61 9.52 35.23 -2.75
N LYS A 62 9.43 35.50 -1.44
CA LYS A 62 9.60 36.87 -0.92
C LYS A 62 11.04 37.33 -1.18
N HIS A 63 11.21 38.27 -2.09
CA HIS A 63 12.46 38.99 -2.27
C HIS A 63 12.85 39.71 -0.96
N THR A 64 13.79 39.14 -0.21
CA THR A 64 14.53 39.90 0.80
C THR A 64 15.51 40.81 0.08
N PHE A 65 15.49 42.09 0.44
CA PHE A 65 16.17 43.24 -0.18
C PHE A 65 17.72 43.16 -0.27
N LEU A 66 18.33 41.99 -0.03
CA LEU A 66 19.78 41.76 -0.12
C LEU A 66 20.16 40.73 -1.21
N SER A 67 19.20 40.12 -1.92
CA SER A 67 19.46 39.07 -2.92
C SER A 67 20.10 39.58 -4.23
N SER A 68 19.96 40.87 -4.57
CA SER A 68 20.48 41.39 -5.84
C SER A 68 22.01 41.56 -5.87
N LEU A 69 22.63 41.68 -4.69
CA LEU A 69 24.09 41.82 -4.54
C LEU A 69 24.81 40.46 -4.62
N THR A 70 24.19 39.39 -4.13
CA THR A 70 24.78 38.04 -4.16
C THR A 70 24.63 37.36 -5.53
N GLU A 71 23.52 37.61 -6.26
CA GLU A 71 23.31 37.07 -7.61
C GLU A 71 24.33 37.57 -8.64
N ARG A 72 24.75 38.84 -8.56
CA ARG A 72 25.76 39.40 -9.47
C ARG A 72 27.15 38.81 -9.22
N PHE A 73 27.48 38.51 -7.97
CA PHE A 73 28.77 37.93 -7.61
C PHE A 73 28.84 36.44 -8.02
N LEU A 74 27.75 35.69 -7.88
CA LEU A 74 27.64 34.29 -8.29
C LEU A 74 27.56 34.10 -9.82
N LYS A 75 26.92 35.02 -10.55
CA LYS A 75 26.88 34.98 -12.03
C LYS A 75 28.23 35.22 -12.68
N SER A 76 29.16 35.92 -12.01
CA SER A 76 30.50 36.15 -12.53
C SER A 76 31.41 34.92 -12.44
N LEU A 77 31.01 33.87 -11.72
CA LEU A 77 31.81 32.67 -11.46
C LEU A 77 31.29 31.41 -12.16
N LYS A 78 30.07 31.43 -12.72
CA LYS A 78 29.48 30.27 -13.41
C LYS A 78 29.56 30.45 -14.92
N GLY A 79 30.28 29.54 -15.57
CA GLY A 79 30.30 29.39 -17.03
C GLY A 79 28.92 29.11 -17.62
N PRO A 80 28.79 29.08 -18.97
CA PRO A 80 27.51 29.02 -19.65
C PRO A 80 26.68 27.81 -19.20
N PRO A 81 25.34 27.94 -19.15
CA PRO A 81 24.47 26.90 -18.62
C PRO A 81 24.62 25.64 -19.46
N GLU A 82 25.06 24.57 -18.78
CA GLU A 82 25.01 23.22 -19.29
C GLU A 82 23.57 22.93 -19.70
N THR A 83 23.39 22.65 -20.99
CA THR A 83 22.11 22.28 -21.56
C THR A 83 21.68 21.01 -20.84
N GLN A 84 20.67 21.12 -19.97
CA GLN A 84 20.04 19.96 -19.37
C GLN A 84 19.43 19.16 -20.51
N VAL A 85 20.15 18.11 -20.92
CA VAL A 85 19.64 17.08 -21.81
C VAL A 85 18.48 16.46 -21.06
N THR A 86 17.26 16.81 -21.46
CA THR A 86 16.07 16.10 -21.00
C THR A 86 16.25 14.68 -21.54
N PRO A 87 16.30 13.63 -20.69
CA PRO A 87 16.28 12.28 -21.22
C PRO A 87 14.99 12.16 -22.02
N ALA A 88 15.12 11.77 -23.29
CA ALA A 88 13.99 11.37 -24.09
C ALA A 88 13.36 10.17 -23.36
N VAL A 89 12.25 10.41 -22.66
CA VAL A 89 11.42 9.32 -22.15
C VAL A 89 10.80 8.70 -23.40
N ASP A 90 11.30 7.54 -23.81
CA ASP A 90 10.66 6.71 -24.82
C ASP A 90 9.21 6.47 -24.37
N GLN A 91 8.28 7.10 -25.08
CA GLN A 91 6.87 7.20 -24.71
C GLN A 91 6.07 5.93 -24.95
N ASP A 92 6.70 4.87 -25.46
CA ASP A 92 6.05 3.69 -26.02
C ASP A 92 6.39 2.37 -25.30
N ILE A 93 6.98 2.42 -24.10
CA ILE A 93 7.31 1.21 -23.36
C ILE A 93 6.57 1.15 -22.02
N TYR A 94 5.26 0.89 -22.11
CA TYR A 94 4.46 0.47 -20.97
C TYR A 94 4.68 -1.05 -20.78
N TYR A 95 5.67 -1.44 -19.99
CA TYR A 95 5.75 -2.83 -19.54
C TYR A 95 4.68 -3.07 -18.47
N ASP A 96 3.98 -4.19 -18.57
CA ASP A 96 3.25 -4.75 -17.43
C ASP A 96 4.32 -5.16 -16.40
N LEU A 97 4.49 -4.37 -15.35
CA LEU A 97 5.53 -4.62 -14.35
C LEU A 97 5.14 -5.87 -13.57
N GLU A 98 6.01 -6.88 -13.62
CA GLU A 98 5.87 -8.06 -12.78
C GLU A 98 5.97 -7.67 -11.30
N PRO A 99 5.20 -8.34 -10.42
CA PRO A 99 5.24 -8.05 -9.00
C PRO A 99 6.58 -8.51 -8.41
N LEU A 100 6.99 -7.88 -7.32
CA LEU A 100 8.12 -8.39 -6.55
C LEU A 100 7.68 -9.66 -5.81
N PRO A 101 8.38 -10.79 -5.96
CA PRO A 101 8.04 -12.00 -5.23
C PRO A 101 8.30 -11.78 -3.74
N PHE A 102 7.38 -12.24 -2.90
CA PHE A 102 7.55 -12.22 -1.45
C PHE A 102 8.45 -13.39 -1.04
N THR A 103 9.62 -13.09 -0.47
CA THR A 103 10.67 -14.11 -0.25
C THR A 103 10.72 -14.67 1.17
N ASP A 104 10.05 -14.06 2.14
CA ASP A 104 10.11 -14.52 3.52
C ASP A 104 9.23 -15.76 3.75
N THR A 105 9.89 -16.88 4.01
CA THR A 105 9.26 -18.18 4.26
C THR A 105 9.36 -18.60 5.73
N SER A 106 9.69 -17.68 6.64
CA SER A 106 9.76 -17.98 8.09
C SER A 106 8.40 -18.37 8.66
N ASP A 107 8.38 -19.02 9.81
CA ASP A 107 7.14 -19.50 10.40
C ASP A 107 6.17 -18.35 10.72
N ILE A 108 4.90 -18.57 10.36
CA ILE A 108 3.79 -17.70 10.75
C ILE A 108 3.28 -18.18 12.10
N LYS A 109 3.09 -17.24 13.01
CA LYS A 109 2.49 -17.47 14.33
C LYS A 109 1.12 -16.82 14.38
N GLU A 110 0.15 -17.57 14.89
CA GLU A 110 -1.24 -17.16 15.05
C GLU A 110 -1.49 -16.82 16.52
N ILE A 111 -1.99 -15.62 16.79
CA ILE A 111 -2.22 -15.08 18.13
C ILE A 111 -3.70 -14.73 18.25
N ARG A 112 -4.41 -15.40 19.15
CA ARG A 112 -5.80 -15.06 19.48
C ARG A 112 -5.87 -14.16 20.70
N ILE A 113 -6.66 -13.11 20.57
CA ILE A 113 -6.87 -12.11 21.62
C ILE A 113 -8.29 -12.25 22.14
N SER A 114 -8.43 -12.54 23.42
CA SER A 114 -9.71 -12.55 24.11
C SER A 114 -9.76 -11.42 25.13
N LEU A 115 -10.68 -10.49 24.94
CA LEU A 115 -10.90 -9.35 25.82
C LEU A 115 -11.99 -9.65 26.84
N PRO A 116 -11.87 -9.21 28.11
CA PRO A 116 -12.93 -9.36 29.08
C PRO A 116 -14.22 -8.64 28.61
N PRO A 117 -15.41 -9.21 28.82
CA PRO A 117 -16.67 -8.66 28.32
C PRO A 117 -17.06 -7.29 28.92
N LYS A 118 -16.39 -6.87 30.00
CA LYS A 118 -16.60 -5.56 30.65
C LYS A 118 -15.63 -4.48 30.16
N GLU A 119 -14.64 -4.86 29.35
CA GLU A 119 -13.62 -3.95 28.88
C GLU A 119 -14.22 -2.99 27.84
N LYS A 120 -14.21 -1.69 28.14
CA LYS A 120 -14.62 -0.66 27.19
C LYS A 120 -13.39 -0.05 26.55
N ILE A 121 -13.06 -0.53 25.36
CA ILE A 121 -11.94 0.00 24.59
C ILE A 121 -12.42 1.26 23.87
N GLY A 122 -11.79 2.40 24.16
CA GLY A 122 -11.98 3.63 23.40
C GLY A 122 -11.35 3.53 22.02
N ILE A 123 -11.95 4.20 21.02
CA ILE A 123 -11.45 4.21 19.64
C ILE A 123 -10.02 4.73 19.57
N GLU A 124 -9.71 5.82 20.27
CA GLU A 124 -8.36 6.40 20.33
C GLU A 124 -7.32 5.40 20.86
N HIS A 125 -7.71 4.58 21.84
CA HIS A 125 -6.82 3.58 22.44
C HIS A 125 -6.55 2.42 21.47
N ALA A 126 -7.59 1.96 20.75
CA ALA A 126 -7.44 0.96 19.70
C ALA A 126 -6.61 1.48 18.51
N GLU A 127 -6.79 2.74 18.12
CA GLU A 127 -6.01 3.39 17.07
C GLU A 127 -4.52 3.44 17.45
N GLN A 128 -4.20 3.87 18.68
CA GLN A 128 -2.82 3.88 19.15
C GLN A 128 -2.21 2.47 19.19
N PHE A 129 -2.97 1.46 19.58
CA PHE A 129 -2.52 0.07 19.49
C PHE A 129 -2.15 -0.31 18.05
N LEU A 130 -3.03 -0.06 17.08
CA LEU A 130 -2.79 -0.39 15.67
C LEU A 130 -1.59 0.38 15.09
N LEU A 131 -1.45 1.66 15.43
CA LEU A 131 -0.29 2.46 15.01
C LEU A 131 1.02 1.89 15.55
N ASN A 132 1.03 1.37 16.78
CA ASN A 132 2.24 0.77 17.34
C ASN A 132 2.58 -0.61 16.75
N LEU A 133 1.64 -1.28 16.09
CA LEU A 133 1.94 -2.49 15.33
C LEU A 133 2.74 -2.20 14.05
N SER A 134 2.71 -0.97 13.52
CA SER A 134 3.50 -0.58 12.34
C SER A 134 5.02 -0.64 12.56
N TYR A 135 5.47 -0.75 13.82
CA TYR A 135 6.88 -0.95 14.17
C TYR A 135 7.35 -2.41 14.01
N CYS A 136 6.48 -3.34 13.62
CA CYS A 136 6.89 -4.72 13.33
C CYS A 136 7.71 -4.76 12.04
N SER A 137 8.62 -5.72 11.95
CA SER A 137 9.54 -5.85 10.82
C SER A 137 8.89 -6.44 9.57
N SER A 138 7.87 -7.26 9.76
CA SER A 138 7.17 -7.99 8.70
C SER A 138 5.69 -7.64 8.68
N PRO A 139 4.99 -7.89 7.55
CA PRO A 139 3.56 -7.69 7.47
C PRO A 139 2.79 -8.47 8.54
N LEU A 140 1.76 -7.83 9.07
CA LEU A 140 0.80 -8.42 9.99
C LEU A 140 -0.53 -8.60 9.27
N SER A 141 -1.22 -9.70 9.55
CA SER A 141 -2.63 -9.86 9.18
C SER A 141 -3.49 -9.89 10.44
N PHE A 142 -4.76 -9.56 10.26
CA PHE A 142 -5.78 -9.72 11.30
C PHE A 142 -7.02 -10.37 10.73
N GLU A 143 -7.71 -11.11 11.57
CA GLU A 143 -8.91 -11.85 11.21
C GLU A 143 -9.98 -11.62 12.29
N VAL A 144 -11.23 -11.45 11.85
CA VAL A 144 -12.40 -11.41 12.72
C VAL A 144 -13.25 -12.63 12.37
N ILE A 145 -13.24 -13.62 13.26
CA ILE A 145 -13.87 -14.93 13.06
C ILE A 145 -15.16 -14.95 13.87
N GLY A 146 -16.30 -14.93 13.19
CA GLY A 146 -17.62 -15.08 13.82
C GLY A 146 -18.12 -16.51 13.71
N THR A 147 -18.42 -17.12 14.86
CA THR A 147 -19.11 -18.42 14.96
C THR A 147 -20.50 -18.21 15.57
N SER A 148 -21.32 -19.27 15.65
CA SER A 148 -22.59 -19.21 16.37
C SER A 148 -22.44 -18.83 17.85
N ASP A 149 -21.27 -19.14 18.42
CA ASP A 149 -21.03 -19.09 19.86
C ASP A 149 -20.22 -17.85 20.28
N SER A 150 -19.42 -17.29 19.37
CA SER A 150 -18.47 -16.22 19.70
C SER A 150 -17.95 -15.44 18.50
N ILE A 151 -17.43 -14.23 18.77
CA ILE A 151 -16.61 -13.45 17.83
C ILE A 151 -15.19 -13.45 18.38
N ILE A 152 -14.23 -13.82 17.53
CA ILE A 152 -12.82 -14.00 17.87
C ILE A 152 -12.00 -13.05 17.01
N VAL A 153 -11.04 -12.35 17.62
CA VAL A 153 -10.04 -11.57 16.90
C VAL A 153 -8.71 -12.31 16.95
N GLN A 154 -8.12 -12.54 15.79
CA GLN A 154 -6.84 -13.21 15.62
C GLN A 154 -5.88 -12.29 14.86
N LEU A 155 -4.60 -12.32 15.23
CA LEU A 155 -3.50 -11.69 14.51
C LEU A 155 -2.55 -12.78 14.03
N THR A 156 -1.95 -12.58 12.86
CA THR A 156 -0.85 -13.41 12.37
C THR A 156 0.38 -12.58 12.13
N CYS A 157 1.53 -13.04 12.61
CA CYS A 157 2.82 -12.38 12.43
C CYS A 157 3.92 -13.40 12.11
N ARG A 158 5.07 -12.91 11.64
CA ARG A 158 6.28 -13.72 11.59
C ARG A 158 6.83 -13.95 12.99
N GLU A 159 7.54 -15.06 13.16
CA GLU A 159 8.16 -15.43 14.44
C GLU A 159 9.06 -14.31 15.01
N SER A 160 9.75 -13.56 14.15
CA SER A 160 10.59 -12.42 14.54
C SER A 160 9.82 -11.32 15.27
N ASP A 161 8.54 -11.12 14.93
CA ASP A 161 7.69 -10.06 15.48
C ASP A 161 6.81 -10.55 16.64
N LEU A 162 6.75 -11.86 16.90
CA LEU A 162 5.89 -12.46 17.93
C LEU A 162 6.05 -11.79 19.29
N LEU A 163 7.28 -11.60 19.76
CA LEU A 163 7.54 -10.99 21.07
C LEU A 163 7.02 -9.55 21.13
N GLN A 164 7.25 -8.77 20.07
CA GLN A 164 6.82 -7.39 20.00
C GLN A 164 5.29 -7.28 19.97
N VAL A 165 4.63 -8.08 19.14
CA VAL A 165 3.17 -8.11 19.05
C VAL A 165 2.56 -8.46 20.40
N ARG A 166 3.06 -9.50 21.08
CA ARG A 166 2.58 -9.90 22.41
C ARG A 166 2.73 -8.77 23.44
N GLN A 167 3.88 -8.10 23.46
CA GLN A 167 4.13 -6.98 24.36
C GLN A 167 3.19 -5.80 24.09
N GLN A 168 2.94 -5.47 22.82
CA GLN A 168 2.00 -4.40 22.47
C GLN A 168 0.57 -4.75 22.88
N ILE A 169 0.12 -5.99 22.66
CA ILE A 169 -1.21 -6.43 23.11
C ILE A 169 -1.32 -6.29 24.64
N GLN A 170 -0.32 -6.74 25.39
CA GLN A 170 -0.35 -6.65 26.87
C GLN A 170 -0.26 -5.21 27.38
N ALA A 171 0.47 -4.33 26.68
CA ALA A 171 0.59 -2.93 27.08
C ALA A 171 -0.72 -2.17 26.89
N TYR A 172 -1.43 -2.42 25.79
CA TYR A 172 -2.71 -1.76 25.48
C TYR A 172 -3.91 -2.47 26.12
N PHE A 173 -3.85 -3.79 26.27
CA PHE A 173 -4.93 -4.59 26.84
C PHE A 173 -4.36 -5.52 27.94
N PRO A 174 -4.04 -4.99 29.14
CA PRO A 174 -3.38 -5.76 30.20
C PRO A 174 -4.16 -6.98 30.67
N GLU A 175 -5.50 -6.89 30.64
CA GLU A 175 -6.41 -7.96 31.04
C GLU A 175 -6.77 -8.91 29.87
N ALA A 176 -6.18 -8.71 28.68
CA ALA A 176 -6.42 -9.59 27.54
C ALA A 176 -5.76 -10.97 27.78
N ALA A 177 -6.54 -12.02 27.54
CA ALA A 177 -5.98 -13.35 27.43
C ALA A 177 -5.40 -13.54 26.03
N ILE A 178 -4.13 -13.94 25.98
CA ILE A 178 -3.41 -14.22 24.73
C ILE A 178 -3.16 -15.72 24.66
N SER A 179 -3.55 -16.33 23.54
CA SER A 179 -3.27 -17.73 23.24
C SER A 179 -2.66 -17.86 21.86
N GLU A 180 -1.73 -18.81 21.70
CA GLU A 180 -1.13 -19.17 20.42
C GLU A 180 -1.68 -20.53 20.01
N GLU A 181 -2.27 -20.61 18.83
CA GLU A 181 -2.85 -21.84 18.30
C GLU A 181 -2.75 -21.81 16.79
N SER A 182 -2.19 -22.86 16.20
CA SER A 182 -2.02 -22.94 14.75
C SER A 182 -3.26 -23.52 14.05
N ASN A 183 -3.57 -22.99 12.88
CA ASN A 183 -4.65 -23.42 11.99
C ASN A 183 -6.05 -23.27 12.59
N PHE A 184 -6.28 -22.30 13.49
CA PHE A 184 -7.57 -22.18 14.19
C PHE A 184 -8.74 -21.96 13.22
N LEU A 185 -8.61 -20.99 12.31
CA LEU A 185 -9.63 -20.70 11.30
C LEU A 185 -9.91 -21.91 10.42
N ARG A 186 -8.85 -22.58 9.96
CA ARG A 186 -8.96 -23.77 9.12
C ARG A 186 -9.69 -24.90 9.84
N ASN A 187 -9.36 -25.14 11.11
CA ASN A 187 -10.01 -26.17 11.90
C ASN A 187 -11.52 -25.92 12.04
N ILE A 188 -11.93 -24.66 12.28
CA ILE A 188 -13.36 -24.30 12.31
C ILE A 188 -14.01 -24.53 10.94
N TRP A 189 -13.35 -24.07 9.88
CA TRP A 189 -13.88 -24.15 8.52
C TRP A 189 -14.11 -25.60 8.08
N ASP A 190 -13.15 -26.48 8.36
CA ASP A 190 -13.24 -27.90 8.04
C ASP A 190 -14.34 -28.58 8.86
N ILE A 191 -14.50 -28.24 10.15
CA ILE A 191 -15.59 -28.76 10.99
C ILE A 191 -16.96 -28.32 10.46
N GLU A 192 -17.15 -27.05 10.09
CA GLU A 192 -18.43 -26.58 9.54
C GLU A 192 -18.74 -27.26 8.20
N ALA A 193 -17.75 -27.43 7.33
CA ALA A 193 -17.89 -28.15 6.07
C ALA A 193 -18.31 -29.62 6.27
N GLU A 194 -17.81 -30.27 7.32
CA GLU A 194 -18.17 -31.65 7.69
C GLU A 194 -19.52 -31.74 8.41
N THR A 195 -19.92 -30.73 9.18
CA THR A 195 -21.08 -30.79 10.09
C THR A 195 -22.38 -30.15 9.56
N GLY A 196 -22.37 -29.34 8.49
CA GLY A 196 -23.62 -28.68 8.09
C GLY A 196 -23.71 -28.06 6.69
N LEU A 197 -24.55 -28.68 5.85
CA LEU A 197 -25.34 -28.11 4.75
C LEU A 197 -24.59 -27.46 3.59
N THR A 198 -24.35 -28.26 2.55
CA THR A 198 -24.17 -27.77 1.18
C THR A 198 -25.20 -26.68 0.86
N PRO A 199 -24.80 -25.46 0.47
CA PRO A 199 -25.76 -24.51 -0.08
C PRO A 199 -26.37 -25.16 -1.32
N LYS A 200 -27.69 -25.36 -1.33
CA LYS A 200 -28.39 -25.70 -2.57
C LYS A 200 -28.13 -24.57 -3.56
N SER A 201 -27.49 -24.92 -4.66
CA SER A 201 -27.30 -24.13 -5.88
C SER A 201 -28.56 -23.39 -6.32
#